data_AF-A0A972W7J2-F1
#
_entry.id   AF-A0A972W7J2-F1
#
_cell.length_a   1.000
_cell.length_b   1.000
_cell.length_c   1.000
_cell.angle_alpha   90.00
_cell.angle_beta   90.00
_cell.angle_gamma   90.00
#
_symmetry.space_group_name_H-M   'P 1'
#
loop_
_entity.id
_entity.type
_entity.pdbx_description
1 polymer ?
#
loop_
_entity_poly.entity_id
_entity_poly.type
_entity_poly.pdbx_seq_one_letter_code
_entity_poly.pdbx_strand_id
1 'polypeptide(L)'
;KKDAVSQVVDRGYSVSDVAERLGISTKSLYTWKTQFSKPNKVRDDEAALSSELRRVKRELARVTEERDILKKATAYFARESR
;
A
#
# COMPACT_ATOMS: atom_id res chain seq x y z
N LYS A 1 -20.61 -9.59 -5.47
CA LYS A 1 -19.51 -8.62 -5.71
C LYS A 1 -18.75 -8.93 -7.00
N LYS A 2 -18.04 -10.08 -7.10
CA LYS A 2 -17.34 -10.47 -8.36
C LYS A 2 -18.28 -10.59 -9.56
N ASP A 3 -19.45 -11.21 -9.38
CA ASP A 3 -20.45 -11.33 -10.46
C ASP A 3 -20.93 -9.97 -10.98
N ALA A 4 -21.23 -9.02 -10.08
CA ALA A 4 -21.59 -7.64 -10.45
C ALA A 4 -20.49 -6.94 -11.28
N VAL A 5 -19.22 -7.20 -10.97
CA VAL A 5 -18.11 -6.65 -11.77
C VAL A 5 -17.99 -7.36 -13.12
N SER A 6 -18.18 -8.69 -13.18
CA SER A 6 -18.21 -9.45 -14.44
C SER A 6 -19.32 -8.97 -15.38
N GLN A 7 -20.50 -8.62 -14.85
CA GLN A 7 -21.58 -8.05 -15.66
C GLN A 7 -21.17 -6.73 -16.34
N VAL A 8 -20.36 -5.90 -15.68
CA VAL A 8 -19.88 -4.64 -16.25
C VAL A 8 -18.67 -4.83 -17.17
N VAL A 9 -17.71 -5.67 -16.77
CA VAL A 9 -16.41 -5.80 -17.43
C VAL A 9 -16.46 -6.81 -18.59
N ASP A 10 -17.08 -7.95 -18.37
CA ASP A 10 -17.09 -9.06 -19.33
C ASP A 10 -18.32 -9.01 -20.23
N ARG A 11 -19.47 -8.60 -19.68
CA ARG A 11 -20.75 -8.54 -20.42
C ARG A 11 -21.12 -7.15 -20.92
N GLY A 12 -20.31 -6.13 -20.60
CA GLY A 12 -20.45 -4.77 -21.13
C GLY A 12 -21.66 -3.97 -20.64
N TYR A 13 -22.37 -4.40 -19.59
CA TYR A 13 -23.48 -3.63 -19.04
C TYR A 13 -23.00 -2.34 -18.38
N SER A 14 -23.85 -1.31 -18.39
CA SER A 14 -23.52 -0.04 -17.73
C SER A 14 -23.50 -0.22 -16.21
N VAL A 15 -22.65 0.58 -15.54
CA VAL A 15 -22.54 0.56 -14.06
C VAL A 15 -23.86 0.97 -13.42
N SER A 16 -24.61 1.91 -14.01
CA SER A 16 -25.93 2.33 -13.53
C SER A 16 -26.93 1.18 -13.57
N ASP A 17 -27.04 0.47 -14.70
CA ASP A 17 -28.05 -0.59 -14.85
C ASP A 17 -27.77 -1.77 -13.91
N VAL A 18 -26.49 -2.15 -13.77
CA VAL A 18 -26.09 -3.23 -12.86
C VAL A 18 -26.29 -2.82 -11.40
N ALA A 19 -26.00 -1.56 -11.05
CA ALA A 19 -26.21 -1.07 -9.70
C ALA A 19 -27.69 -1.03 -9.31
N GLU A 20 -28.56 -0.57 -10.22
CA GLU A 20 -30.01 -0.53 -10.04
C GLU A 20 -30.60 -1.93 -9.90
N ARG A 21 -30.27 -2.85 -10.82
CA ARG A 21 -30.75 -4.24 -10.77
C ARG A 21 -30.36 -4.98 -9.49
N LEU A 22 -29.18 -4.67 -8.94
CA LEU A 22 -28.66 -5.30 -7.73
C LEU A 22 -28.99 -4.53 -6.45
N GLY A 23 -29.68 -3.38 -6.55
CA GLY A 23 -30.03 -2.54 -5.40
C GLY A 23 -28.83 -1.99 -4.63
N ILE A 24 -27.71 -1.73 -5.31
CA ILE A 24 -26.47 -1.21 -4.70
C ILE A 24 -26.15 0.19 -5.23
N SER A 25 -25.28 0.92 -4.52
CA SER A 25 -24.79 2.19 -5.04
C SER A 25 -23.79 1.99 -6.18
N THR A 26 -23.89 2.83 -7.21
CA THR A 26 -22.92 2.90 -8.32
C THR A 26 -21.49 3.12 -7.80
N LYS A 27 -21.32 3.90 -6.72
CA LYS A 27 -20.03 4.11 -6.03
C LYS A 27 -19.40 2.81 -5.53
N SER A 28 -20.20 1.91 -4.95
CA SER A 28 -19.72 0.61 -4.49
C SER A 28 -19.28 -0.26 -5.67
N LEU A 29 -20.05 -0.21 -6.77
CA LEU A 29 -19.75 -0.98 -7.98
C LEU A 29 -18.46 -0.49 -8.66
N TYR A 30 -18.22 0.83 -8.73
CA TYR A 30 -16.94 1.39 -9.17
C TYR A 30 -15.77 0.95 -8.29
N THR A 31 -15.96 0.94 -6.97
CA THR A 31 -14.93 0.49 -6.02
C THR A 31 -14.59 -0.99 -6.22
N TRP A 32 -15.59 -1.84 -6.47
CA TRP A 32 -15.32 -3.25 -6.76
C TRP A 32 -14.67 -3.42 -8.13
N LYS A 33 -15.10 -2.68 -9.15
CA LYS A 33 -14.47 -2.71 -10.47
C LYS A 33 -12.96 -2.44 -10.37
N THR A 34 -12.54 -1.42 -9.63
CA THR A 34 -11.11 -1.13 -9.43
C THR A 34 -10.40 -2.20 -8.61
N GLN A 35 -11.02 -2.73 -7.55
CA GLN A 35 -10.45 -3.79 -6.70
C GLN A 35 -10.27 -5.13 -7.42
N PHE A 36 -11.16 -5.46 -8.36
CA PHE A 36 -11.13 -6.70 -9.13
C PHE A 36 -10.50 -6.53 -10.52
N SER A 37 -10.23 -5.30 -10.96
CA SER A 37 -9.45 -5.03 -12.18
C SER A 37 -7.96 -5.32 -11.98
N LYS A 38 -7.44 -5.21 -10.75
CA LYS A 38 -6.06 -5.64 -10.44
C LYS A 38 -6.00 -7.17 -10.28
N PRO A 39 -5.05 -7.86 -10.95
CA PRO A 39 -4.81 -9.28 -10.70
C PRO A 39 -4.50 -9.51 -9.22
N ASN A 40 -5.00 -10.59 -8.63
CA ASN A 40 -4.84 -10.87 -7.19
C ASN A 40 -3.35 -10.88 -6.78
N LYS A 41 -2.48 -11.41 -7.65
CA LYS A 41 -1.03 -11.42 -7.50
C LYS A 41 -0.43 -10.02 -7.33
N VAL A 42 -0.91 -9.02 -8.08
CA VAL A 42 -0.42 -7.64 -7.99
C VAL A 42 -0.79 -7.01 -6.64
N ARG A 43 -1.97 -7.34 -6.09
CA ARG A 43 -2.39 -6.83 -4.78
C ARG A 43 -1.57 -7.43 -3.64
N ASP A 44 -1.26 -8.72 -3.73
CA ASP A 44 -0.44 -9.41 -2.73
C ASP A 44 1.01 -8.91 -2.79
N ASP A 45 1.56 -8.71 -4.00
CA ASP A 45 2.88 -8.13 -4.23
C ASP A 45 2.96 -6.68 -3.70
N GLU A 46 1.94 -5.83 -3.94
CA GLU A 46 1.86 -4.46 -3.39
C GLU A 46 1.84 -4.48 -1.84
N ALA A 47 1.10 -5.40 -1.23
CA ALA A 47 1.04 -5.53 0.22
C ALA A 47 2.39 -5.96 0.80
N ALA A 48 3.03 -6.97 0.21
CA ALA A 48 4.36 -7.44 0.59
C ALA A 48 5.41 -6.32 0.47
N LEU A 49 5.42 -5.60 -0.65
CA LEU A 49 6.32 -4.48 -0.88
C LEU A 49 6.12 -3.36 0.15
N SER A 50 4.87 -3.07 0.54
CA SER A 50 4.59 -2.07 1.57
C SER A 50 5.14 -2.47 2.95
N SER A 51 5.08 -3.77 3.28
CA SER A 51 5.62 -4.32 4.52
C SER A 51 7.14 -4.20 4.55
N GLU A 52 7.80 -4.60 3.47
CA GLU A 52 9.26 -4.49 3.33
C GLU A 52 9.71 -3.04 3.39
N LEU A 53 8.99 -2.12 2.73
CA LEU A 53 9.29 -0.70 2.79
C LEU A 53 9.19 -0.15 4.23
N ARG A 54 8.19 -0.58 5.00
CA ARG A 54 8.08 -0.21 6.43
C ARG A 54 9.20 -0.81 7.27
N ARG A 55 9.65 -2.03 6.96
CA ARG A 55 10.77 -2.69 7.65
C ARG A 55 12.06 -1.95 7.38
N VAL A 56 12.37 -1.71 6.11
CA VAL A 56 13.59 -1.01 5.65
C VAL A 56 13.64 0.41 6.20
N LYS A 57 12.53 1.16 6.23
CA LYS A 57 12.50 2.50 6.82
C LYS A 57 12.82 2.50 8.33
N ARG A 58 12.34 1.49 9.07
CA ARG A 58 12.65 1.35 10.51
C ARG A 58 14.12 1.02 10.73
N GLU A 59 14.66 0.11 9.95
CA GLU A 59 16.07 -0.26 10.02
C GLU A 59 16.97 0.93 9.67
N LEU A 60 16.63 1.66 8.61
CA LEU A 60 17.34 2.88 8.22
C LEU A 60 17.34 3.94 9.34
N ALA A 61 16.20 4.16 10.00
CA ALA A 61 16.11 5.10 11.11
C ALA A 61 17.02 4.67 12.28
N ARG A 62 16.97 3.38 12.65
CA ARG A 62 17.80 2.81 13.71
C ARG A 62 19.30 2.97 13.44
N VAL A 63 19.77 2.55 12.27
CA VAL A 63 21.22 2.63 11.94
C VAL A 63 21.68 4.08 11.81
N THR A 64 20.80 4.98 11.38
CA THR A 64 21.09 6.42 11.34
C THR A 64 21.29 6.97 12.75
N GLU A 65 20.42 6.60 13.69
CA GLU A 65 20.53 6.98 15.10
C GLU A 65 21.80 6.43 15.75
N GLU A 66 22.09 5.13 15.57
CA GLU A 66 23.31 4.49 16.08
C GLU A 66 24.58 5.21 15.56
N ARG A 67 24.63 5.50 14.26
CA ARG A 67 25.72 6.26 13.66
C ARG A 67 25.87 7.66 14.28
N ASP A 68 24.75 8.36 14.50
CA ASP A 68 24.77 9.71 15.03
C ASP A 68 25.18 9.75 16.51
N ILE A 69 24.82 8.73 17.29
CA ILE A 69 25.33 8.52 18.66
C ILE A 69 26.85 8.36 18.64
N LEU A 70 27.38 7.49 17.77
CA LEU A 70 28.83 7.29 17.66
C LEU A 70 29.58 8.56 17.25
N LYS A 71 29.03 9.34 16.31
CA LYS A 71 29.59 10.65 15.93
C LYS A 71 29.61 11.62 17.11
N LYS A 72 28.56 11.69 17.91
CA LYS A 72 28.51 12.53 19.11
C LYS A 72 29.54 12.09 20.15
N ALA A 73 29.67 10.78 20.38
CA ALA A 73 30.63 10.23 21.32
C ALA A 73 32.08 10.54 20.91
N THR A 74 32.44 10.27 19.67
CA THR A 74 33.79 10.57 19.13
C THR A 74 34.12 12.06 19.23
N ALA A 75 33.18 12.95 18.91
CA ALA A 75 33.37 14.39 19.07
C ALA A 75 33.57 14.82 20.53
N TYR A 76 32.84 14.21 21.46
CA TYR A 76 33.01 14.45 22.90
C TYR A 76 34.40 14.04 23.39
N PHE A 77 34.84 12.82 23.08
CA PHE A 77 36.16 12.32 23.50
C PHE A 77 37.32 13.10 22.89
N ALA A 78 37.22 13.51 21.62
CA ALA A 78 38.23 14.33 20.96
C ALA A 78 38.35 15.74 21.59
N ARG A 79 37.30 16.24 22.24
CA ARG A 79 37.32 17.53 22.96
C ARG A 79 37.93 17.39 24.36
N GLU A 80 37.68 16.29 25.06
CA GLU A 80 38.23 16.01 26.40
C GLU A 80 39.73 15.68 26.36
N SER A 81 40.23 15.16 25.24
CA SER A 81 41.66 14.83 25.07
C SER A 81 42.54 16.03 24.71
N ARG A 82 42.03 17.26 24.83
CA ARG A 82 42.70 18.50 24.40
C ARG A 82 43.03 19.39 25.60
#